data_AF-A0A9X0WB75-F1
#
_entry.id   AF-A0A9X0WB75-F1
#
_cell.length_a   1.000
_cell.length_b   1.000
_cell.length_c   1.000
_cell.angle_alpha   90.00
_cell.angle_beta   90.00
_cell.angle_gamma   90.00
#
_symmetry.space_group_name_H-M   'P 1'
#
loop_
_entity.id
_entity.type
_entity.pdbx_description
1 polymer ?
#
loop_
_entity_poly.entity_id
_entity_poly.type
_entity_poly.pdbx_seq_one_letter_code
_entity_poly.pdbx_strand_id
1 'polypeptide(L)'
;MATDTQTKTSWLWAMTVAVMLLIMEFVLLSALIPADWSTRMRDQEVRWVSSQLGEGTATAVFASAQHWYGMIFLRSGLVDASYDLLLPDAAVVNETPELNKLAAVPIWPWVKTRLDLIWFAIYLAIQRLVVLFAWWPFIGFVLIGAVGDGLIRRRIRLAGFDYPSPLAHRLAVRVLLGLGFLVGFGLLLPLPVPPLAVPVLAVIAATALAVLLTQTQKRV
;
A
#
# COMPACT_ATOMS: atom_id res chain seq x y z
N MET A 1 -26.87 -0.54 -25.02
CA MET A 1 -26.20 -1.69 -24.38
C MET A 1 -24.70 -1.75 -24.65
N ALA A 2 -24.20 -1.25 -25.80
CA ALA A 2 -22.76 -1.20 -26.10
C ALA A 2 -21.96 -0.11 -25.34
N THR A 3 -22.61 0.94 -24.84
CA THR A 3 -21.97 2.06 -24.15
C THR A 3 -21.52 1.74 -22.71
N ASP A 4 -22.18 0.78 -22.05
CA ASP A 4 -21.93 0.42 -20.64
C ASP A 4 -20.77 -0.58 -20.48
N THR A 5 -20.51 -1.40 -21.50
CA THR A 5 -19.34 -2.27 -21.58
C THR A 5 -18.09 -1.49 -21.96
N GLN A 6 -18.21 -0.44 -22.78
CA GLN A 6 -17.09 0.40 -23.18
C GLN A 6 -16.54 1.24 -22.01
N THR A 7 -17.41 1.79 -21.17
CA THR A 7 -17.02 2.53 -19.95
C THR A 7 -16.37 1.63 -18.90
N LYS A 8 -16.93 0.44 -18.63
CA LYS A 8 -16.30 -0.54 -17.71
C LYS A 8 -14.93 -1.00 -18.19
N THR A 9 -14.79 -1.28 -19.48
CA THR A 9 -13.50 -1.68 -20.08
C THR A 9 -12.49 -0.53 -19.97
N SER A 10 -12.89 0.71 -20.26
CA SER A 10 -12.02 1.89 -20.10
C SER A 10 -11.55 2.12 -18.65
N TRP A 11 -12.41 1.83 -17.66
CA TRP A 11 -12.07 2.00 -16.25
C TRP A 11 -11.11 0.92 -15.75
N LEU A 12 -11.32 -0.34 -16.15
CA LEU A 12 -10.39 -1.42 -15.83
C LEU A 12 -9.01 -1.20 -16.47
N TRP A 13 -8.97 -0.74 -17.73
CA TRP A 13 -7.73 -0.35 -18.40
C TRP A 13 -7.06 0.85 -17.75
N ALA A 14 -7.82 1.87 -17.37
CA ALA A 14 -7.28 3.02 -16.65
C ALA A 14 -6.69 2.59 -15.29
N MET A 15 -7.35 1.67 -14.59
CA MET A 15 -6.87 1.16 -13.30
C MET A 15 -5.61 0.30 -13.46
N THR A 16 -5.55 -0.58 -14.47
CA THR A 16 -4.34 -1.38 -14.74
C THR A 16 -3.17 -0.50 -15.17
N VAL A 17 -3.40 0.48 -16.04
CA VAL A 17 -2.38 1.46 -16.45
C VAL A 17 -1.91 2.28 -15.24
N ALA A 18 -2.83 2.73 -14.39
CA ALA A 18 -2.46 3.46 -13.16
C ALA A 18 -1.63 2.61 -12.20
N VAL A 19 -2.01 1.35 -11.97
CA VAL A 19 -1.22 0.42 -11.14
C VAL A 19 0.14 0.16 -11.76
N MET A 20 0.22 -0.05 -13.07
CA MET A 20 1.47 -0.32 -13.78
C MET A 20 2.40 0.91 -13.76
N LEU A 21 1.85 2.12 -13.94
CA LEU A 21 2.59 3.38 -13.76
C LEU A 21 3.05 3.56 -12.33
N LEU A 22 2.25 3.19 -11.33
CA LEU A 22 2.62 3.30 -9.91
C LEU A 22 3.75 2.32 -9.56
N ILE A 23 3.71 1.10 -10.08
CA ILE A 23 4.80 0.12 -9.94
C ILE A 23 6.07 0.66 -10.63
N MET A 24 5.95 1.16 -11.86
CA MET A 24 7.07 1.71 -12.62
C MET A 24 7.68 2.93 -11.92
N GLU A 25 6.86 3.87 -11.46
CA GLU A 25 7.28 5.04 -10.69
C GLU A 25 7.96 4.63 -9.38
N PHE A 26 7.42 3.62 -8.68
CA PHE A 26 8.03 3.08 -7.48
C PHE A 26 9.41 2.49 -7.76
N VAL A 27 9.59 1.76 -8.87
CA VAL A 27 10.89 1.24 -9.30
C VAL A 27 11.84 2.38 -9.65
N LEU A 28 11.37 3.41 -10.36
CA LEU A 28 12.16 4.59 -10.73
C LEU A 28 12.59 5.41 -9.52
N LEU A 29 11.67 5.68 -8.59
CA LEU A 29 11.95 6.37 -7.33
C LEU A 29 12.92 5.55 -6.48
N SER A 30 12.73 4.23 -6.37
CA SER A 30 13.66 3.34 -5.66
C SER A 30 15.05 3.31 -6.30
N ALA A 31 15.14 3.43 -7.63
CA ALA A 31 16.41 3.52 -8.35
C ALA A 31 17.13 4.87 -8.15
N LEU A 32 16.39 5.94 -7.88
CA LEU A 32 16.93 7.29 -7.72
C LEU A 32 17.27 7.64 -6.26
N ILE A 33 16.69 6.94 -5.29
CA ILE A 33 16.92 7.20 -3.87
C ILE A 33 18.32 6.72 -3.43
N PRO A 34 19.11 7.58 -2.75
CA PRO A 34 20.37 7.19 -2.12
C PRO A 34 20.14 6.14 -1.02
N ALA A 35 21.01 5.15 -0.91
CA ALA A 35 20.90 4.10 0.11
C ALA A 35 20.89 4.64 1.56
N ASP A 36 21.56 5.76 1.82
CA ASP A 36 21.56 6.41 3.14
C ASP A 36 20.23 7.06 3.51
N TRP A 37 19.36 7.29 2.53
CA TRP A 37 18.02 7.79 2.78
C TRP A 37 17.09 6.68 3.29
N SER A 38 17.18 5.47 2.73
CA SER A 38 16.33 4.35 3.11
C SER A 38 16.57 3.89 4.55
N THR A 39 17.84 3.87 5.00
CA THR A 39 18.20 3.54 6.39
C THR A 39 17.64 4.55 7.38
N ARG A 40 17.80 5.85 7.11
CA ARG A 40 17.22 6.92 7.93
C ARG A 40 15.70 6.84 8.02
N MET A 41 15.04 6.53 6.91
CA MET A 41 13.58 6.36 6.89
C MET A 41 13.14 5.14 7.69
N ARG A 42 13.90 4.04 7.61
CA ARG A 42 13.68 2.85 8.44
C ARG A 42 13.71 3.20 9.93
N ASP A 43 14.77 3.88 10.36
CA ASP A 43 14.97 4.21 11.78
C ASP A 43 13.88 5.15 12.27
N GLN A 44 13.44 6.08 11.43
CA GLN A 44 12.31 6.96 11.74
C GLN A 44 11.00 6.18 11.87
N GLU A 45 10.72 5.25 10.96
CA GLU A 45 9.51 4.45 10.99
C GLU A 45 9.47 3.52 12.21
N VAL A 46 10.61 2.91 12.55
CA VAL A 46 10.74 2.09 13.77
C VAL A 46 10.50 2.92 15.03
N ARG A 47 11.05 4.14 15.10
CA ARG A 47 10.82 5.07 16.22
C ARG A 47 9.36 5.51 16.32
N TRP A 48 8.68 5.76 15.20
CA TRP A 48 7.26 6.15 15.22
C TRP A 48 6.35 4.99 15.64
N VAL A 49 6.61 3.78 15.14
CA VAL A 49 5.85 2.59 15.55
C VAL A 49 6.02 2.33 17.05
N SER A 50 7.26 2.38 17.56
CA SER A 50 7.53 2.17 18.99
C SER A 50 6.97 3.28 19.89
N SER A 51 7.15 4.55 19.52
CA SER A 51 6.65 5.68 20.34
C SER A 51 5.13 5.86 20.32
N GLN A 52 4.46 5.53 19.20
CA GLN A 52 3.01 5.74 19.07
C GLN A 52 2.17 4.52 19.48
N LEU A 53 2.63 3.30 19.17
CA LEU A 53 1.89 2.07 19.47
C LEU A 53 2.38 1.38 20.76
N GLY A 54 3.54 1.79 21.28
CA GLY A 54 4.21 1.14 22.40
C GLY A 54 5.11 -0.01 21.96
N GLU A 55 6.12 -0.32 22.77
CA GLU A 55 7.16 -1.31 22.43
C GLU A 55 6.61 -2.73 22.24
N GLY A 56 5.66 -3.16 23.07
CA GLY A 56 5.05 -4.48 22.97
C GLY A 56 4.27 -4.68 21.66
N THR A 57 3.52 -3.67 21.21
CA THR A 57 2.79 -3.73 19.94
C THR A 57 3.74 -3.59 18.76
N ALA A 58 4.75 -2.73 18.87
CA ALA A 58 5.78 -2.58 17.83
C ALA A 58 6.52 -3.89 17.56
N THR A 59 6.95 -4.60 18.60
CA THR A 59 7.62 -5.91 18.48
C THR A 59 6.72 -6.96 17.82
N ALA A 60 5.44 -7.02 18.18
CA ALA A 60 4.47 -7.91 17.53
C ALA A 60 4.25 -7.58 16.03
N VAL A 61 4.20 -6.28 15.68
CA VAL A 61 4.09 -5.82 14.29
C VAL A 61 5.33 -6.25 13.49
N PHE A 62 6.54 -6.01 14.00
CA PHE A 62 7.78 -6.40 13.31
C PHE A 62 7.89 -7.92 13.16
N ALA A 63 7.55 -8.68 14.19
CA ALA A 63 7.57 -10.15 14.14
C ALA A 63 6.58 -10.68 13.08
N SER A 64 5.39 -10.11 13.01
CA SER A 64 4.37 -10.48 12.03
C SER A 64 4.79 -10.09 10.61
N ALA A 65 5.37 -8.90 10.41
CA ALA A 65 5.91 -8.46 9.13
C ALA A 65 7.03 -9.38 8.64
N GLN A 66 7.96 -9.75 9.53
CA GLN A 66 9.03 -10.69 9.24
C GLN A 66 8.49 -12.07 8.87
N HIS A 67 7.48 -12.55 9.59
CA HIS A 67 6.84 -13.84 9.30
C HIS A 67 6.17 -13.84 7.92
N TRP A 68 5.42 -12.79 7.58
CA TRP A 68 4.76 -12.66 6.28
C TRP A 68 5.76 -12.53 5.15
N TYR A 69 6.78 -11.68 5.31
CA TYR A 69 7.86 -11.57 4.32
C TYR A 69 8.58 -12.89 4.11
N GLY A 70 8.89 -13.60 5.20
CA GLY A 70 9.55 -14.90 5.15
C GLY A 70 8.69 -15.97 4.48
N MET A 71 7.38 -15.98 4.73
CA MET A 71 6.46 -16.93 4.11
C MET A 71 6.27 -16.68 2.61
N ILE A 72 6.11 -15.42 2.21
CA ILE A 72 5.74 -15.05 0.83
C ILE A 72 6.97 -14.99 -0.08
N PHE A 73 8.09 -14.44 0.40
CA PHE A 73 9.24 -14.08 -0.46
C PHE A 73 10.50 -14.90 -0.19
N LEU A 74 10.83 -15.18 1.08
CA LEU A 74 12.02 -15.99 1.40
C LEU A 74 11.79 -17.47 1.11
N ARG A 75 10.70 -18.06 1.62
CA ARG A 75 10.40 -19.48 1.45
C ARG A 75 10.07 -19.85 0.00
N SER A 76 9.55 -18.91 -0.78
CA SER A 76 9.31 -19.10 -2.21
C SER A 76 10.59 -19.06 -3.04
N GLY A 77 11.72 -18.64 -2.46
CA GLY A 77 12.98 -18.44 -3.17
C GLY A 77 12.95 -17.26 -4.14
N LEU A 78 11.91 -16.40 -4.13
CA LEU A 78 11.82 -15.26 -5.04
C LEU A 78 12.94 -14.25 -4.82
N VAL A 79 13.34 -14.06 -3.56
CA VAL A 79 14.47 -13.19 -3.21
C VAL A 79 15.74 -13.75 -3.82
N ASP A 80 16.11 -14.97 -3.46
CA ASP A 80 17.35 -15.61 -3.94
C ASP A 80 17.38 -15.71 -5.48
N ALA A 81 16.28 -16.16 -6.11
CA ALA A 81 16.16 -16.23 -7.56
C ALA A 81 16.36 -14.87 -8.26
N SER A 82 15.94 -13.77 -7.62
CA SER A 82 16.17 -12.43 -8.18
C SER A 82 17.64 -12.01 -8.13
N TYR A 83 18.38 -12.41 -7.08
CA TYR A 83 19.82 -12.17 -6.98
C TYR A 83 20.58 -13.05 -7.96
N ASP A 84 20.24 -14.34 -8.04
CA ASP A 84 20.90 -15.31 -8.93
C ASP A 84 20.68 -15.00 -10.42
N LEU A 85 19.52 -14.43 -10.79
CA LEU A 85 19.22 -14.05 -12.17
C LEU A 85 19.96 -12.78 -12.61
N LEU A 86 20.10 -11.80 -11.70
CA LEU A 86 20.56 -10.45 -12.04
C LEU A 86 22.04 -10.20 -11.68
N LEU A 87 22.64 -11.01 -10.81
CA LEU A 87 24.04 -10.90 -10.42
C LEU A 87 24.85 -12.09 -10.97
N PRO A 88 26.13 -11.87 -11.32
CA PRO A 88 27.02 -12.95 -11.71
C PRO A 88 27.21 -13.91 -10.54
N ASP A 89 27.05 -15.20 -10.79
CA ASP A 89 27.28 -16.22 -9.77
C ASP A 89 28.75 -16.20 -9.33
N ALA A 90 28.97 -15.91 -8.04
CA ALA A 90 30.28 -15.82 -7.44
C ALA A 90 31.06 -17.15 -7.53
N ALA A 91 30.38 -18.30 -7.60
CA ALA A 91 31.02 -19.60 -7.75
C ALA A 91 31.65 -19.75 -9.15
N VAL A 92 30.88 -19.43 -10.20
CA VAL A 92 31.30 -19.56 -11.60
C VAL A 92 32.37 -18.54 -11.99
N VAL A 93 32.31 -17.35 -11.38
CA VAL A 93 33.30 -16.27 -11.57
C VAL A 93 34.68 -16.64 -11.02
N ASN A 94 34.74 -17.38 -9.91
CA ASN A 94 36.02 -17.81 -9.32
C ASN A 94 36.68 -18.95 -10.11
N GLU A 95 35.89 -19.78 -10.79
CA GLU A 95 36.40 -20.89 -11.60
C GLU A 95 36.91 -20.45 -12.98
N THR A 96 36.41 -19.33 -13.51
CA THR A 96 36.75 -18.86 -14.87
C THR A 96 37.43 -17.50 -14.86
N PRO A 97 38.74 -17.41 -15.16
CA PRO A 97 39.51 -16.16 -15.10
C PRO A 97 38.96 -15.03 -16.00
N GLU A 98 38.30 -15.38 -17.10
CA GLU A 98 37.71 -14.42 -18.05
C GLU A 98 36.41 -13.79 -17.52
N LEU A 99 35.61 -14.56 -16.78
CA LEU A 99 34.40 -14.07 -16.11
C LEU A 99 34.72 -13.16 -14.94
N ASN A 100 35.89 -13.31 -14.32
CA ASN A 100 36.36 -12.44 -13.25
C ASN A 100 36.52 -10.98 -13.71
N LYS A 101 36.94 -10.76 -14.97
CA LYS A 101 37.01 -9.39 -15.55
C LYS A 101 35.64 -8.77 -15.76
N LEU A 102 34.64 -9.59 -16.11
CA LEU A 102 33.25 -9.13 -16.26
C LEU A 102 32.59 -8.89 -14.91
N ALA A 103 32.88 -9.71 -13.89
CA ALA A 103 32.38 -9.54 -12.53
C ALA A 103 33.01 -8.35 -11.79
N ALA A 104 34.22 -7.94 -12.17
CA ALA A 104 34.89 -6.75 -11.64
C ALA A 104 34.30 -5.41 -12.15
N VAL A 105 33.34 -5.44 -13.08
CA VAL A 105 32.70 -4.23 -13.61
C VAL A 105 31.89 -3.54 -12.49
N PRO A 106 32.02 -2.21 -12.32
CA PRO A 106 31.36 -1.47 -11.22
C PRO A 106 29.83 -1.44 -11.31
N ILE A 107 29.24 -1.98 -12.37
CA ILE A 107 27.78 -2.08 -12.54
C ILE A 107 27.16 -3.11 -11.58
N TRP A 108 27.85 -4.19 -11.24
CA TRP A 108 27.27 -5.25 -10.40
C TRP A 108 27.03 -4.83 -8.95
N PRO A 109 27.97 -4.14 -8.26
CA PRO A 109 27.68 -3.55 -6.95
C PRO A 109 26.51 -2.55 -6.99
N TRP A 110 26.38 -1.79 -8.08
CA TRP A 110 25.26 -0.88 -8.27
C TRP A 110 23.93 -1.63 -8.43
N VAL A 111 23.86 -2.66 -9.30
CA VAL A 111 22.67 -3.51 -9.48
C VAL A 111 22.28 -4.17 -8.17
N LYS A 112 23.24 -4.74 -7.43
CA LYS A 112 23.00 -5.35 -6.12
C LYS A 112 22.36 -4.35 -5.16
N THR A 113 22.92 -3.13 -5.08
CA THR A 113 22.38 -2.08 -4.22
C THR A 113 20.94 -1.71 -4.60
N ARG A 114 20.59 -1.69 -5.89
CA ARG A 114 19.21 -1.43 -6.31
C ARG A 114 18.26 -2.57 -5.96
N LEU A 115 18.72 -3.81 -6.11
CA LEU A 115 17.95 -4.98 -5.73
C LEU A 115 17.70 -5.01 -4.21
N ASP A 116 18.72 -4.70 -3.40
CA ASP A 116 18.60 -4.53 -1.95
C ASP A 116 17.52 -3.49 -1.58
N LEU A 117 17.49 -2.35 -2.30
CA LEU A 117 16.49 -1.28 -2.07
C LEU A 117 15.07 -1.72 -2.45
N ILE A 118 14.90 -2.46 -3.54
CA ILE A 118 13.58 -2.96 -3.98
C ILE A 118 13.03 -3.93 -2.92
N TRP A 119 13.83 -4.91 -2.50
CA TRP A 119 13.41 -5.87 -1.47
C TRP A 119 13.16 -5.21 -0.12
N PHE A 120 13.96 -4.20 0.23
CA PHE A 120 13.73 -3.39 1.41
C PHE A 120 12.39 -2.64 1.35
N ALA A 121 12.07 -2.04 0.21
CA ALA A 121 10.81 -1.31 0.06
C ALA A 121 9.59 -2.24 0.07
N ILE A 122 9.72 -3.46 -0.47
CA ILE A 122 8.71 -4.52 -0.34
C ILE A 122 8.51 -4.91 1.12
N TYR A 123 9.60 -5.12 1.88
CA TYR A 123 9.52 -5.41 3.30
C TYR A 123 8.79 -4.30 4.07
N LEU A 124 9.10 -3.04 3.76
CA LEU A 124 8.44 -1.89 4.38
C LEU A 124 6.94 -1.84 4.07
N ALA A 125 6.56 -2.14 2.83
CA ALA A 125 5.15 -2.22 2.44
C ALA A 125 4.40 -3.31 3.23
N ILE A 126 5.01 -4.47 3.46
CA ILE A 126 4.44 -5.53 4.31
C ILE A 126 4.30 -5.06 5.75
N GLN A 127 5.32 -4.40 6.30
CA GLN A 127 5.25 -3.84 7.66
C GLN A 127 4.06 -2.88 7.81
N ARG A 128 3.85 -1.99 6.83
CA ARG A 128 2.72 -1.06 6.82
C ARG A 128 1.38 -1.75 6.66
N LEU A 129 1.31 -2.82 5.86
CA LEU A 129 0.12 -3.68 5.79
C LEU A 129 -0.19 -4.32 7.15
N VAL A 130 0.82 -4.82 7.86
CA VAL A 130 0.64 -5.36 9.21
C VAL A 130 0.16 -4.29 10.18
N VAL A 131 0.66 -3.06 10.10
CA VAL A 131 0.14 -1.94 10.91
C VAL A 131 -1.33 -1.66 10.56
N LEU A 132 -1.69 -1.60 9.28
CA LEU A 132 -3.09 -1.45 8.86
C LEU A 132 -3.98 -2.56 9.44
N PHE A 133 -3.51 -3.80 9.39
CA PHE A 133 -4.21 -4.92 10.00
C PHE A 133 -4.24 -4.82 11.52
N ALA A 134 -3.23 -4.32 12.21
CA ALA A 134 -3.30 -4.14 13.67
C ALA A 134 -4.47 -3.23 14.09
N TRP A 135 -4.86 -2.28 13.23
CA TRP A 135 -6.03 -1.41 13.42
C TRP A 135 -7.36 -2.01 12.93
N TRP A 136 -7.38 -3.25 12.42
CA TRP A 136 -8.61 -3.88 11.91
C TRP A 136 -9.79 -3.85 12.89
N PRO A 137 -9.63 -4.06 14.22
CA PRO A 137 -10.77 -4.04 15.13
C PRO A 137 -11.39 -2.64 15.19
N PHE A 138 -10.56 -1.62 15.32
CA PHE A 138 -10.99 -0.22 15.33
C PHE A 138 -11.69 0.17 14.03
N ILE A 139 -11.08 -0.17 12.88
CA ILE A 139 -11.67 0.07 11.55
C ILE A 139 -13.05 -0.60 11.47
N GLY A 140 -13.17 -1.84 11.91
CA GLY A 140 -14.43 -2.58 11.96
C GLY A 140 -15.51 -1.86 12.76
N PHE A 141 -15.20 -1.44 13.99
CA PHE A 141 -16.16 -0.73 14.84
C PHE A 141 -16.64 0.60 14.23
N VAL A 142 -15.71 1.41 13.72
CA VAL A 142 -16.05 2.71 13.13
C VAL A 142 -16.89 2.54 11.86
N LEU A 143 -16.57 1.55 11.02
CA LEU A 143 -17.36 1.25 9.82
C LEU A 143 -18.77 0.76 10.17
N ILE A 144 -18.93 -0.12 11.16
CA ILE A 144 -20.24 -0.59 11.61
C ILE A 144 -21.10 0.59 12.08
N GLY A 145 -20.52 1.49 12.90
CA GLY A 145 -21.22 2.69 13.38
C GLY A 145 -21.65 3.61 12.23
N ALA A 146 -20.75 3.86 11.28
CA ALA A 146 -21.03 4.70 10.12
C ALA A 146 -22.10 4.11 9.18
N VAL A 147 -22.08 2.79 8.97
CA VAL A 147 -23.12 2.11 8.19
C VAL A 147 -24.46 2.24 8.90
N GLY A 148 -24.52 2.00 10.21
CA GLY A 148 -25.73 2.16 11.01
C GLY A 148 -26.31 3.58 10.92
N ASP A 149 -25.49 4.60 11.18
CA ASP A 149 -25.89 6.01 11.12
C ASP A 149 -26.36 6.39 9.71
N GLY A 150 -25.63 6.00 8.67
CA GLY A 150 -25.99 6.27 7.28
C GLY A 150 -27.33 5.63 6.87
N LEU A 151 -27.59 4.39 7.32
CA LEU A 151 -28.86 3.71 7.06
C LEU A 151 -30.04 4.35 7.80
N ILE A 152 -29.86 4.76 9.06
CA ILE A 152 -30.89 5.43 9.85
C ILE A 152 -31.23 6.79 9.24
N ARG A 153 -30.22 7.62 8.92
CA ARG A 153 -30.42 8.92 8.25
C ARG A 153 -31.12 8.78 6.91
N ARG A 154 -30.81 7.71 6.15
CA ARG A 154 -31.51 7.40 4.91
C ARG A 154 -32.99 7.14 5.15
N ARG A 155 -33.35 6.35 6.17
CA ARG A 155 -34.77 6.08 6.52
C ARG A 155 -35.51 7.35 6.91
N ILE A 156 -34.89 8.25 7.68
CA ILE A 156 -35.47 9.53 8.08
C ILE A 156 -35.79 10.39 6.83
N ARG A 157 -34.84 10.53 5.90
CA ARG A 157 -35.07 11.30 4.67
C ARG A 157 -36.12 10.69 3.75
N LEU A 158 -36.15 9.36 3.65
CA LEU A 158 -37.17 8.66 2.88
C LEU A 158 -38.58 8.91 3.45
N ALA A 159 -38.71 9.05 4.78
CA ALA A 159 -39.98 9.44 5.42
C ALA A 159 -40.31 10.92 5.22
N GLY A 160 -39.30 11.79 5.12
CA GLY A 160 -39.46 13.24 4.90
C GLY A 160 -39.60 13.68 3.43
N PHE A 161 -39.51 12.77 2.46
CA PHE A 161 -39.47 13.07 1.03
C PHE A 161 -38.35 14.03 0.59
N ASP A 162 -37.27 14.11 1.37
CA ASP A 162 -36.12 14.96 1.07
C ASP A 162 -35.36 14.47 -0.17
N TYR A 163 -35.05 15.39 -1.07
CA TYR A 163 -34.31 15.07 -2.29
C TYR A 163 -32.84 14.75 -1.95
N PRO A 164 -32.31 13.57 -2.31
CA PRO A 164 -30.90 13.25 -2.08
C PRO A 164 -30.00 14.12 -2.96
N SER A 165 -28.92 14.62 -2.36
CA SER A 165 -27.97 15.51 -3.03
C SER A 165 -27.01 14.70 -3.92
N PRO A 166 -27.05 14.86 -5.26
CA PRO A 166 -26.15 14.16 -6.16
C PRO A 166 -24.70 14.63 -6.01
N LEU A 167 -24.47 15.88 -5.57
CA LEU A 167 -23.13 16.41 -5.29
C LEU A 167 -22.49 15.70 -4.10
N ALA A 168 -23.23 15.53 -3.00
CA ALA A 168 -22.74 14.84 -1.81
C ALA A 168 -22.41 13.36 -2.10
N HIS A 169 -23.22 12.69 -2.92
CA HIS A 169 -22.94 11.33 -3.36
C HIS A 169 -21.63 11.24 -4.16
N ARG A 170 -21.46 12.10 -5.18
CA ARG A 170 -20.24 12.12 -6.01
C ARG A 170 -19.00 12.46 -5.19
N LEU A 171 -19.10 13.40 -4.25
CA LEU A 171 -18.00 13.75 -3.36
C LEU A 171 -17.61 12.56 -2.47
N ALA A 172 -18.58 11.88 -1.86
CA ALA A 172 -18.32 10.71 -1.03
C ALA A 172 -17.59 9.59 -1.80
N VAL A 173 -18.01 9.31 -3.04
CA VAL A 173 -17.32 8.34 -3.91
C VAL A 173 -15.88 8.80 -4.19
N ARG A 174 -15.66 10.07 -4.54
CA ARG A 174 -14.32 10.60 -4.81
C ARG A 174 -13.41 10.54 -3.58
N VAL A 175 -13.94 10.84 -2.40
CA VAL A 175 -13.20 10.72 -1.14
C VAL A 175 -12.80 9.28 -0.87
N LEU A 176 -13.72 8.32 -1.00
CA LEU A 176 -13.43 6.90 -0.81
C LEU A 176 -12.38 6.38 -1.81
N LEU A 177 -12.50 6.75 -3.09
CA LEU A 177 -11.51 6.40 -4.11
C LEU A 177 -10.15 7.05 -3.83
N GLY A 178 -10.15 8.34 -3.46
CA GLY A 178 -8.94 9.07 -3.10
C GLY A 178 -8.25 8.49 -1.87
N LEU A 179 -9.01 8.05 -0.87
CA LEU A 179 -8.47 7.34 0.31
C LEU A 179 -7.87 5.99 -0.07
N GLY A 180 -8.54 5.21 -0.94
CA GLY A 180 -7.99 3.96 -1.45
C GLY A 180 -6.66 4.18 -2.17
N PHE A 181 -6.58 5.21 -3.01
CA PHE A 181 -5.35 5.60 -3.69
C PHE A 181 -4.27 6.07 -2.69
N LEU A 182 -4.64 6.89 -1.70
CA LEU A 182 -3.72 7.38 -0.68
C LEU A 182 -3.14 6.25 0.17
N VAL A 183 -3.96 5.27 0.57
CA VAL A 183 -3.51 4.09 1.31
C VAL A 183 -2.59 3.24 0.44
N GLY A 184 -3.00 2.91 -0.79
CA GLY A 184 -2.18 2.11 -1.72
C GLY A 184 -0.83 2.77 -2.03
N PHE A 185 -0.84 4.08 -2.31
CA PHE A 185 0.38 4.84 -2.55
C PHE A 185 1.22 4.96 -1.27
N GLY A 186 0.58 5.20 -0.12
CA GLY A 186 1.23 5.27 1.19
C GLY A 186 1.90 3.96 1.62
N LEU A 187 1.47 2.81 1.12
CA LEU A 187 2.17 1.53 1.36
C LEU A 187 3.52 1.45 0.63
N LEU A 188 3.59 2.01 -0.57
CA LEU A 188 4.76 1.95 -1.45
C LEU A 188 5.64 3.20 -1.35
N LEU A 189 5.17 4.25 -0.68
CA LEU A 189 5.89 5.51 -0.58
C LEU A 189 7.21 5.34 0.21
N PRO A 190 8.37 5.76 -0.30
CA PRO A 190 9.64 5.72 0.43
C PRO A 190 9.76 6.88 1.44
N LEU A 191 8.64 7.24 2.06
CA LEU A 191 8.53 8.26 3.09
C LEU A 191 7.92 7.62 4.34
N PRO A 192 8.35 8.03 5.53
CA PRO A 192 7.89 7.42 6.77
C PRO A 192 6.43 7.80 6.95
N VAL A 193 5.59 6.81 7.28
CA VAL A 193 4.16 7.03 7.49
C VAL A 193 3.86 6.89 8.98
N PRO A 194 3.26 7.91 9.62
CA PRO A 194 2.87 7.81 11.03
C PRO A 194 1.82 6.69 11.22
N PRO A 195 2.01 5.75 12.16
CA PRO A 195 1.02 4.72 12.48
C PRO A 195 -0.38 5.28 12.81
N LEU A 196 -0.43 6.45 13.46
CA LEU A 196 -1.69 7.13 13.78
C LEU A 196 -2.42 7.72 12.57
N ALA A 197 -1.81 7.74 11.38
CA ALA A 197 -2.53 8.11 10.16
C ALA A 197 -3.66 7.11 9.86
N VAL A 198 -3.48 5.82 10.21
CA VAL A 198 -4.46 4.75 9.96
C VAL A 198 -5.83 5.04 10.59
N PRO A 199 -5.94 5.28 11.93
CA PRO A 199 -7.24 5.57 12.54
C PRO A 199 -7.87 6.86 12.01
N VAL A 200 -7.10 7.88 11.67
CA VAL A 200 -7.62 9.12 11.06
C VAL A 200 -8.25 8.82 9.70
N LEU A 201 -7.54 8.09 8.83
CA LEU A 201 -8.06 7.68 7.53
C LEU A 201 -9.31 6.81 7.66
N ALA A 202 -9.36 5.94 8.67
CA ALA A 202 -10.53 5.10 8.95
C ALA A 202 -11.78 5.93 9.29
N VAL A 203 -11.64 6.98 10.10
CA VAL A 203 -12.74 7.91 10.43
C VAL A 203 -13.21 8.69 9.20
N ILE A 204 -12.29 9.17 8.37
CA ILE A 204 -12.63 9.85 7.12
C ILE A 204 -13.34 8.89 6.15
N ALA A 205 -12.86 7.66 6.02
CA ALA A 205 -13.50 6.63 5.19
C ALA A 205 -14.92 6.31 5.69
N ALA A 206 -15.08 6.15 6.99
CA ALA A 206 -16.36 5.83 7.60
C ALA A 206 -17.38 6.97 7.44
N THR A 207 -16.97 8.22 7.67
CA THR A 207 -17.85 9.40 7.44
C THR A 207 -18.24 9.52 5.97
N ALA A 208 -17.30 9.33 5.04
CA ALA A 208 -17.60 9.32 3.60
C ALA A 208 -18.58 8.18 3.24
N LEU A 209 -18.42 7.00 3.83
CA LEU A 209 -19.34 5.87 3.65
C LEU A 209 -20.74 6.15 4.20
N ALA A 210 -20.85 6.76 5.38
CA ALA A 210 -22.13 7.17 5.95
C ALA A 210 -22.84 8.17 5.04
N VAL A 211 -22.12 9.17 4.52
CA VAL A 211 -22.66 10.14 3.53
C VAL A 211 -23.09 9.43 2.26
N LEU A 212 -22.26 8.53 1.73
CA LEU A 212 -22.58 7.75 0.54
C LEU A 212 -23.92 7.03 0.71
N LEU A 213 -24.06 6.25 1.79
CA LEU A 213 -25.26 5.48 2.10
C LEU A 213 -26.48 6.39 2.27
N THR A 214 -26.32 7.51 2.97
CA THR A 214 -27.43 8.45 3.19
C THR A 214 -27.93 9.06 1.89
N GLN A 215 -27.04 9.30 0.91
CA GLN A 215 -27.37 9.92 -0.38
C GLN A 215 -27.76 8.91 -1.48
N THR A 216 -27.76 7.60 -1.19
CA THR A 216 -28.15 6.59 -2.18
C THR A 216 -29.65 6.65 -2.50
N GLN A 217 -29.98 7.03 -3.73
CA GLN A 217 -31.35 7.02 -4.24
C GLN A 217 -31.92 5.60 -4.25
N LYS A 218 -33.21 5.48 -3.95
CA LYS A 218 -33.98 4.25 -4.15
C LYS A 218 -34.09 4.04 -5.67
N ARG A 219 -33.50 2.95 -6.20
CA ARG A 219 -33.87 2.50 -7.55
C ARG A 219 -35.30 1.96 -7.45
N VAL A 220 -36.21 2.59 -8.19
CA VAL A 220 -37.59 2.10 -8.42
C VAL A 220 -37.53 0.96 -9.40
#